data_AF-A0A537G2U6-F1
#
_entry.id   AF-A0A537G2U6-F1
#
_cell.length_a   1.000
_cell.length_b   1.000
_cell.length_c   1.000
_cell.angle_alpha   90.00
_cell.angle_beta   90.00
_cell.angle_gamma   90.00
#
_symmetry.space_group_name_H-M   'P 1'
#
loop_
_entity.id
_entity.type
_entity.pdbx_description
1 polymer ?
#
loop_
_entity_poly.entity_id
_entity_poly.type
_entity_poly.pdbx_seq_one_letter_code
_entity_poly.pdbx_strand_id
1 'polypeptide(L)'
;MRRASTGTIILLFLTVITSYAVAAPSLSISNSGTINRLYFDNVVIIAMENQLYSGVIGNSAAPYINSLLPQSATIPKYHGGFPGSSESDYVALWSGDTYGSSNGVRNINAPTIIDLLEPKGLTWRAYWESGTGQRLDHWPPGLFTTITGNPARAARAVSASPNAPELVAELNSPNASNFIWFTPTDLHNMHDNSVSSGDTYLQGL
;
A
#
# COMPACT_ATOMS: atom_id res chain seq x y z
N MET A 1 42.40 1.07 20.43
CA MET A 1 42.71 2.36 19.77
C MET A 1 42.71 2.14 18.27
N ARG A 2 41.95 2.99 17.57
CA ARG A 2 42.01 3.36 16.13
C ARG A 2 41.50 2.38 15.07
N ARG A 3 40.54 2.95 14.31
CA ARG A 3 39.84 2.50 13.11
C ARG A 3 40.80 2.35 11.92
N ALA A 4 40.39 1.54 10.94
CA ALA A 4 40.57 1.85 9.53
C ALA A 4 39.31 1.44 8.73
N SER A 5 38.79 2.40 7.96
CA SER A 5 37.81 2.28 6.86
C SER A 5 38.36 1.39 5.73
N THR A 6 37.64 0.96 4.69
CA THR A 6 36.88 1.75 3.71
C THR A 6 36.31 0.79 2.66
N GLY A 7 35.12 1.08 2.10
CA GLY A 7 34.63 0.39 0.90
C GLY A 7 33.18 0.65 0.52
N THR A 8 32.75 1.92 0.45
CA THR A 8 31.45 2.34 -0.09
C THR A 8 31.56 2.56 -1.60
N ILE A 9 30.69 1.94 -2.41
CA ILE A 9 30.54 2.30 -3.83
C ILE A 9 29.51 3.44 -3.91
N ILE A 10 29.94 4.58 -4.47
CA ILE A 10 29.13 5.77 -4.73
C ILE A 10 28.79 5.79 -6.23
N LEU A 11 27.52 6.03 -6.57
CA LEU A 11 27.10 6.42 -7.93
C LEU A 11 26.86 7.93 -7.95
N LEU A 12 27.53 8.63 -8.87
CA LEU A 12 27.49 10.09 -9.01
C LEU A 12 26.20 10.59 -9.69
N PHE A 13 25.60 11.64 -9.14
CA PHE A 13 24.68 12.55 -9.85
C PHE A 13 25.34 13.92 -10.03
N LEU A 14 25.12 14.54 -11.20
CA LEU A 14 25.56 15.89 -11.53
C LEU A 14 24.63 16.92 -10.85
N THR A 15 25.20 17.88 -10.13
CA THR A 15 24.54 18.86 -9.28
C THR A 15 24.37 20.23 -9.93
N VAL A 16 23.27 20.94 -9.57
CA VAL A 16 23.24 22.40 -9.44
C VAL A 16 22.69 22.73 -8.05
N ILE A 17 23.44 23.54 -7.30
CA ILE A 17 23.23 23.86 -5.89
C ILE A 17 22.53 25.21 -5.77
N THR A 18 21.42 25.27 -5.03
CA THR A 18 21.05 26.44 -4.21
C THR A 18 20.43 25.97 -2.90
N SER A 19 20.95 26.49 -1.80
CA SER A 19 20.74 26.06 -0.41
C SER A 19 19.56 26.76 0.27
N TYR A 20 18.68 25.98 0.90
CA TYR A 20 18.00 26.35 2.15
C TYR A 20 17.91 25.10 3.04
N ALA A 21 18.47 25.18 4.25
CA ALA A 21 18.36 24.11 5.24
C ALA A 21 17.09 24.34 6.07
N VAL A 22 16.16 23.39 6.00
CA VAL A 22 15.11 23.20 7.01
C VAL A 22 15.41 21.86 7.67
N ALA A 23 15.63 21.86 8.99
CA ALA A 23 15.88 20.65 9.74
C ALA A 23 14.61 19.79 9.73
N ALA A 24 14.61 18.70 8.97
CA ALA A 24 13.60 17.65 9.10
C ALA A 24 13.93 16.81 10.35
N PRO A 25 12.94 16.42 11.17
CA PRO A 25 13.17 15.44 12.22
C PRO A 25 13.60 14.12 11.59
N SER A 26 14.82 13.67 11.87
CA SER A 26 15.28 12.34 11.50
C SER A 26 14.66 11.31 12.45
N LEU A 27 13.76 10.48 11.94
CA LEU A 27 13.26 9.30 12.65
C LEU A 27 14.40 8.29 12.78
N SER A 28 14.83 8.03 14.02
CA SER A 28 15.74 6.93 14.33
C SER A 28 14.94 5.64 14.49
N ILE A 29 14.91 4.82 13.44
CA ILE A 29 14.34 3.46 13.48
C ILE A 29 15.29 2.58 14.29
N SER A 30 14.81 2.09 15.44
CA SER A 30 15.52 1.09 16.24
C SER A 30 15.26 -0.30 15.63
N ASN A 31 16.26 -0.83 14.91
CA ASN A 31 16.18 -2.14 14.30
C ASN A 31 16.29 -3.25 15.37
N SER A 32 15.17 -3.85 15.76
CA SER A 32 15.15 -5.07 16.58
C SER A 32 14.77 -6.28 15.72
N GLY A 33 15.61 -7.32 15.78
CA GLY A 33 15.29 -8.68 15.30
C GLY A 33 15.94 -9.08 13.98
N THR A 34 16.76 -10.14 14.03
CA THR A 34 17.41 -10.80 12.90
C THR A 34 16.40 -11.47 11.96
N ILE A 35 15.90 -10.72 10.99
CA ILE A 35 15.58 -11.20 9.65
C ILE A 35 16.57 -10.49 8.72
N ASN A 36 17.21 -11.21 7.79
CA ASN A 36 18.03 -10.59 6.75
C ASN A 36 17.13 -9.78 5.80
N ARG A 37 16.72 -8.59 6.26
CA ARG A 37 15.95 -7.56 5.56
C ARG A 37 16.87 -6.89 4.55
N LEU A 38 17.08 -7.55 3.42
CA LEU A 38 18.09 -7.11 2.44
C LEU A 38 17.69 -5.83 1.68
N TYR A 39 16.41 -5.43 1.66
CA TYR A 39 15.95 -4.29 0.84
C TYR A 39 14.86 -3.40 1.48
N PHE A 40 13.85 -3.95 2.15
CA PHE A 40 12.78 -3.18 2.82
C PHE A 40 12.20 -3.95 4.03
N ASP A 41 11.66 -3.22 4.99
CA ASP A 41 11.04 -3.76 6.22
C ASP A 41 9.55 -4.06 6.06
N ASN A 42 8.86 -3.20 5.28
CA ASN A 42 7.42 -3.22 5.10
C ASN A 42 7.06 -3.00 3.62
N VAL A 43 5.96 -3.61 3.18
CA VAL A 43 5.26 -3.31 1.94
C VAL A 43 3.90 -2.77 2.30
N VAL A 44 3.60 -1.55 1.88
CA VAL A 44 2.31 -0.88 2.10
C VAL A 44 1.65 -0.67 0.74
N ILE A 45 0.43 -1.17 0.59
CA ILE A 45 -0.39 -0.94 -0.60
C ILE A 45 -1.61 -0.12 -0.18
N ILE A 46 -1.74 1.07 -0.74
CA ILE A 46 -2.94 1.90 -0.65
C ILE A 46 -3.64 1.83 -2.01
N ALA A 47 -4.82 1.23 -2.05
CA ALA A 47 -5.56 0.97 -3.28
C ALA A 47 -6.38 2.20 -3.71
N MET A 48 -5.80 3.02 -4.58
CA MET A 48 -6.51 4.08 -5.31
C MET A 48 -7.03 3.52 -6.64
N GLU A 49 -8.17 4.00 -7.12
CA GLU A 49 -8.96 3.33 -8.14
C GLU A 49 -9.24 4.15 -9.39
N ASN A 50 -9.45 3.42 -10.48
CA ASN A 50 -10.18 3.81 -11.69
C ASN A 50 -9.70 5.07 -12.41
N GLN A 51 -8.41 5.37 -12.28
CA GLN A 51 -7.75 6.41 -13.08
C GLN A 51 -6.77 5.80 -14.08
N LEU A 52 -6.78 6.33 -15.30
CA LEU A 52 -5.71 6.06 -16.27
C LEU A 52 -4.39 6.60 -15.73
N TYR A 53 -3.27 5.96 -16.08
CA TYR A 53 -1.94 6.43 -15.68
C TYR A 53 -1.72 7.92 -16.03
N SER A 54 -2.07 8.34 -17.25
CA SER A 54 -1.98 9.74 -17.69
C SER A 54 -3.01 10.67 -17.04
N GLY A 55 -4.03 10.11 -16.40
CA GLY A 55 -5.01 10.85 -15.59
C GLY A 55 -4.46 11.25 -14.21
N VAL A 56 -3.38 10.61 -13.75
CA VAL A 56 -2.75 10.91 -12.45
C VAL A 56 -1.35 11.48 -12.64
N ILE A 57 -0.49 10.77 -13.37
CA ILE A 57 0.93 11.13 -13.54
C ILE A 57 1.06 12.28 -14.54
N GLY A 58 1.71 13.36 -14.10
CA GLY A 58 1.81 14.64 -14.80
C GLY A 58 0.57 15.53 -14.68
N ASN A 59 -0.49 15.07 -14.02
CA ASN A 59 -1.73 15.84 -13.89
C ASN A 59 -1.64 16.84 -12.72
N SER A 60 -1.93 18.12 -12.97
CA SER A 60 -1.99 19.16 -11.95
C SER A 60 -3.10 18.96 -10.92
N ALA A 61 -4.06 18.07 -11.19
CA ALA A 61 -5.07 17.65 -10.22
C ALA A 61 -4.55 16.64 -9.17
N ALA A 62 -3.34 16.09 -9.33
CA ALA A 62 -2.72 15.20 -8.34
C ALA A 62 -1.36 15.73 -7.84
N PRO A 63 -1.29 16.96 -7.28
CA PRO A 63 -0.02 17.57 -6.90
C PRO A 63 0.77 16.76 -5.86
N TYR A 64 0.11 16.10 -4.90
CA TYR A 64 0.78 15.31 -3.88
C TYR A 64 1.42 14.05 -4.48
N ILE A 65 0.68 13.22 -5.21
CA ILE A 65 1.21 12.02 -5.87
C ILE A 65 2.37 12.40 -6.81
N ASN A 66 2.21 13.47 -7.59
CA ASN A 66 3.26 13.92 -8.51
C ASN A 66 4.50 14.45 -7.78
N SER A 67 4.36 15.00 -6.57
CA SER A 67 5.50 15.43 -5.75
C SER A 67 6.36 14.26 -5.26
N LEU A 68 5.82 13.04 -5.23
CA LEU A 68 6.54 11.83 -4.82
C LEU A 68 7.39 11.21 -5.95
N LEU A 69 7.15 11.59 -7.21
CA LEU A 69 7.84 11.03 -8.38
C LEU A 69 9.38 11.09 -8.31
N PRO A 70 10.01 12.18 -7.86
CA PRO A 70 11.48 12.23 -7.76
C PRO A 70 12.08 11.21 -6.78
N GLN A 71 11.26 10.64 -5.90
CA GLN A 71 11.65 9.68 -4.86
C GLN A 71 11.07 8.29 -5.10
N SER A 72 10.44 8.05 -6.25
CA SER A 72 9.71 6.82 -6.52
C SER A 72 9.94 6.30 -7.94
N ALA A 73 9.40 5.12 -8.21
CA ALA A 73 9.32 4.55 -9.53
C ALA A 73 7.85 4.33 -9.88
N THR A 74 7.53 4.38 -11.17
CA THR A 74 6.18 4.14 -11.67
C THR A 74 6.16 2.98 -12.66
N ILE A 75 4.97 2.41 -12.89
CA ILE A 75 4.76 1.26 -13.77
C ILE A 75 3.78 1.67 -14.90
N PRO A 76 4.21 2.43 -15.92
CA PRO A 76 3.32 3.02 -16.92
C PRO A 76 2.61 2.01 -17.85
N LYS A 77 3.03 0.74 -17.81
CA LYS A 77 2.43 -0.37 -18.55
C LYS A 77 1.79 -1.41 -17.63
N TYR A 78 1.45 -1.01 -16.41
CA TYR A 78 0.65 -1.85 -15.52
C TYR A 78 -0.77 -1.98 -16.10
N HIS A 79 -1.28 -3.20 -16.10
CA HIS A 79 -2.65 -3.52 -16.50
C HIS A 79 -3.30 -4.29 -15.36
N GLY A 80 -4.56 -3.96 -15.07
CA GLY A 80 -5.38 -4.68 -14.09
C GLY A 80 -5.67 -6.14 -14.50
N GLY A 81 -6.37 -6.84 -13.62
CA GLY A 81 -6.89 -8.18 -13.84
C GLY A 81 -7.97 -8.22 -14.93
N PHE A 82 -7.88 -9.20 -15.82
CA PHE A 82 -8.87 -9.45 -16.87
C PHE A 82 -10.04 -10.29 -16.32
N PRO A 83 -11.32 -9.95 -16.60
CA PRO A 83 -11.82 -9.11 -17.69
C PRO A 83 -12.03 -7.61 -17.40
N GLY A 84 -11.48 -7.05 -16.32
CA GLY A 84 -11.40 -5.60 -16.12
C GLY A 84 -12.48 -4.99 -15.21
N SER A 85 -12.73 -5.59 -14.05
CA SER A 85 -13.49 -4.98 -12.95
C SER A 85 -12.57 -4.59 -11.78
N SER A 86 -12.96 -3.62 -10.96
CA SER A 86 -12.25 -3.33 -9.70
C SER A 86 -12.10 -4.62 -8.88
N GLU A 87 -13.17 -5.39 -8.67
CA GLU A 87 -13.12 -6.66 -7.92
C GLU A 87 -12.05 -7.62 -8.46
N SER A 88 -11.95 -7.77 -9.79
CA SER A 88 -10.92 -8.63 -10.40
C SER A 88 -9.50 -8.12 -10.17
N ASP A 89 -9.28 -6.81 -10.13
CA ASP A 89 -7.97 -6.21 -9.85
C ASP A 89 -7.56 -6.45 -8.39
N TYR A 90 -8.49 -6.26 -7.45
CA TYR A 90 -8.31 -6.54 -6.02
C TYR A 90 -7.98 -8.02 -5.77
N VAL A 91 -8.73 -8.93 -6.41
CA VAL A 91 -8.51 -10.39 -6.31
C VAL A 91 -7.15 -10.77 -6.91
N ALA A 92 -6.78 -10.22 -8.07
CA ALA A 92 -5.50 -10.46 -8.71
C ALA A 92 -4.32 -9.97 -7.87
N LEU A 93 -4.42 -8.79 -7.25
CA LEU A 93 -3.38 -8.25 -6.37
C LEU A 93 -3.13 -9.13 -5.15
N TRP A 94 -4.17 -9.79 -4.63
CA TRP A 94 -4.06 -10.64 -3.44
C TRP A 94 -3.70 -12.09 -3.74
N SER A 95 -4.02 -12.61 -4.92
CA SER A 95 -3.93 -14.05 -5.20
C SER A 95 -3.16 -14.41 -6.48
N GLY A 96 -2.86 -13.44 -7.34
CA GLY A 96 -2.18 -13.66 -8.62
C GLY A 96 -3.09 -14.14 -9.76
N ASP A 97 -4.39 -14.30 -9.53
CA ASP A 97 -5.41 -14.68 -10.53
C ASP A 97 -6.69 -13.87 -10.26
N THR A 98 -7.58 -13.75 -11.24
CA THR A 98 -8.92 -13.16 -11.04
C THR A 98 -9.94 -14.22 -10.66
N TYR A 99 -9.70 -15.51 -10.96
CA TYR A 99 -10.67 -16.60 -10.82
C TYR A 99 -12.01 -16.31 -11.52
N GLY A 100 -11.98 -15.48 -12.56
CA GLY A 100 -13.18 -15.00 -13.25
C GLY A 100 -14.08 -14.13 -12.37
N SER A 101 -13.55 -13.50 -11.31
CA SER A 101 -14.34 -12.65 -10.43
C SER A 101 -14.86 -11.41 -11.16
N SER A 102 -16.09 -11.03 -10.81
CA SER A 102 -16.72 -9.81 -11.30
C SER A 102 -17.86 -9.42 -10.35
N ASN A 103 -17.82 -8.20 -9.83
CA ASN A 103 -18.91 -7.48 -9.16
C ASN A 103 -19.87 -8.34 -8.33
N GLY A 104 -19.39 -8.92 -7.23
CA GLY A 104 -20.21 -9.64 -6.26
C GLY A 104 -19.74 -11.05 -5.92
N VAL A 105 -18.58 -11.49 -6.41
CA VAL A 105 -18.06 -12.82 -6.06
C VAL A 105 -17.66 -12.85 -4.60
N ARG A 106 -18.08 -13.90 -3.90
CA ARG A 106 -17.74 -14.14 -2.50
C ARG A 106 -17.24 -15.56 -2.34
N ASN A 107 -16.54 -15.81 -1.24
CA ASN A 107 -16.06 -17.13 -0.86
C ASN A 107 -15.08 -17.74 -1.87
N ILE A 108 -14.16 -16.93 -2.37
CA ILE A 108 -13.05 -17.42 -3.21
C ILE A 108 -12.19 -18.35 -2.35
N ASN A 109 -12.21 -19.63 -2.68
CA ASN A 109 -11.44 -20.65 -1.98
C ASN A 109 -10.11 -20.90 -2.68
N ALA A 110 -9.20 -19.93 -2.55
CA ALA A 110 -7.89 -19.98 -3.16
C ALA A 110 -6.81 -19.37 -2.25
N PRO A 111 -5.53 -19.75 -2.42
CA PRO A 111 -4.43 -19.11 -1.71
C PRO A 111 -4.30 -17.62 -2.03
N THR A 112 -3.83 -16.87 -1.05
CA THR A 112 -3.51 -15.45 -1.16
C THR A 112 -2.04 -15.22 -0.82
N ILE A 113 -1.55 -13.98 -0.97
CA ILE A 113 -0.24 -13.57 -0.48
C ILE A 113 -0.05 -13.88 1.01
N ILE A 114 -1.11 -13.89 1.82
CA ILE A 114 -1.05 -14.22 3.25
C ILE A 114 -0.59 -15.66 3.48
N ASP A 115 -1.02 -16.59 2.63
CA ASP A 115 -0.60 -17.99 2.66
C ASP A 115 0.90 -18.15 2.34
N LEU A 116 1.52 -17.15 1.70
CA LEU A 116 2.95 -17.11 1.43
C LEU A 116 3.76 -16.39 2.52
N LEU A 117 3.13 -15.48 3.26
CA LEU A 117 3.77 -14.66 4.31
C LEU A 117 3.87 -15.40 5.65
N GLU A 118 2.76 -15.97 6.12
CA GLU A 118 2.66 -16.55 7.46
C GLU A 118 3.63 -17.72 7.71
N PRO A 119 3.83 -18.69 6.78
CA PRO A 119 4.81 -19.77 6.96
C PRO A 119 6.26 -19.28 7.08
N LYS A 120 6.54 -18.04 6.64
CA LYS A 120 7.86 -17.40 6.75
C LYS A 120 8.00 -16.53 8.00
N GLY A 121 6.99 -16.53 8.87
CA GLY A 121 6.96 -15.69 10.07
C GLY A 121 6.78 -14.20 9.78
N LEU A 122 6.34 -13.83 8.57
CA LEU A 122 6.05 -12.44 8.21
C LEU A 122 4.66 -12.06 8.69
N THR A 123 4.53 -10.87 9.25
CA THR A 123 3.28 -10.33 9.78
C THR A 123 2.53 -9.51 8.74
N TRP A 124 1.21 -9.43 8.90
CA TRP A 124 0.38 -8.64 8.02
C TRP A 124 -0.80 -8.00 8.75
N ARG A 125 -1.29 -6.91 8.17
CA ARG A 125 -2.49 -6.17 8.56
C ARG A 125 -3.22 -5.69 7.31
N ALA A 126 -4.54 -5.66 7.36
CA ALA A 126 -5.35 -5.02 6.34
C ALA A 126 -6.33 -4.05 6.99
N TYR A 127 -6.48 -2.89 6.37
CA TYR A 127 -7.38 -1.83 6.77
C TYR A 127 -8.32 -1.50 5.62
N TRP A 128 -9.58 -1.26 5.92
CA TRP A 128 -10.51 -0.58 5.03
C TRP A 128 -11.07 0.63 5.75
N GLU A 129 -11.17 1.76 5.08
CA GLU A 129 -11.71 2.97 5.69
C GLU A 129 -13.21 2.82 5.93
N SER A 130 -13.67 3.06 7.16
CA SER A 130 -15.09 3.17 7.52
C SER A 130 -15.72 4.42 6.92
N GLY A 131 -16.92 4.31 6.37
CA GLY A 131 -17.67 5.47 5.89
C GLY A 131 -18.66 5.15 4.78
N THR A 132 -19.17 6.20 4.15
CA THR A 132 -20.00 6.08 2.95
C THR A 132 -19.14 5.68 1.75
N GLY A 133 -19.67 4.86 0.86
CA GLY A 133 -18.94 4.38 -0.32
C GLY A 133 -18.02 3.18 -0.05
N GLN A 134 -18.22 2.47 1.07
CA GLN A 134 -17.58 1.17 1.26
C GLN A 134 -18.21 0.11 0.35
N ARG A 135 -17.36 -0.65 -0.32
CA ARG A 135 -17.79 -1.76 -1.19
C ARG A 135 -17.02 -3.02 -0.80
N LEU A 136 -17.76 -4.09 -0.45
CA LEU A 136 -17.15 -5.37 -0.05
C LEU A 136 -16.33 -5.99 -1.18
N ASP A 137 -16.67 -5.71 -2.44
CA ASP A 137 -15.91 -6.11 -3.63
C ASP A 137 -14.59 -5.35 -3.82
N HIS A 138 -14.34 -4.29 -3.05
CA HIS A 138 -13.05 -3.59 -2.95
C HIS A 138 -12.25 -4.00 -1.69
N TRP A 139 -12.70 -5.05 -1.00
CA TRP A 139 -12.12 -5.53 0.24
C TRP A 139 -11.65 -6.98 0.13
N PRO A 140 -10.44 -7.22 -0.42
CA PRO A 140 -9.91 -8.57 -0.65
C PRO A 140 -10.00 -9.51 0.57
N PRO A 141 -9.66 -9.10 1.81
CA PRO A 141 -9.81 -9.97 2.99
C PRO A 141 -11.23 -10.53 3.17
N GLY A 142 -12.27 -9.82 2.75
CA GLY A 142 -13.66 -10.26 2.80
C GLY A 142 -14.05 -11.23 1.66
N LEU A 143 -13.23 -11.34 0.61
CA LEU A 143 -13.52 -12.15 -0.58
C LEU A 143 -13.01 -13.59 -0.45
N PHE A 144 -11.93 -13.82 0.29
CA PHE A 144 -11.25 -15.12 0.37
C PHE A 144 -11.61 -15.92 1.61
N THR A 145 -12.01 -17.18 1.44
CA THR A 145 -12.35 -18.08 2.57
C THR A 145 -11.14 -18.45 3.41
N THR A 146 -9.94 -18.41 2.84
CA THR A 146 -8.68 -18.61 3.57
C THR A 146 -8.43 -17.52 4.62
N ILE A 147 -9.10 -16.37 4.48
CA ILE A 147 -9.07 -15.27 5.46
C ILE A 147 -10.33 -15.32 6.34
N THR A 148 -11.53 -15.27 5.75
CA THR A 148 -12.79 -15.17 6.50
C THR A 148 -13.10 -16.42 7.32
N GLY A 149 -12.65 -17.60 6.87
CA GLY A 149 -12.82 -18.88 7.58
C GLY A 149 -11.81 -19.10 8.71
N ASN A 150 -10.82 -18.21 8.90
CA ASN A 150 -9.82 -18.30 9.95
C ASN A 150 -9.95 -17.09 10.90
N PRO A 151 -10.46 -17.28 12.13
CA PRO A 151 -10.66 -16.18 13.08
C PRO A 151 -9.41 -15.35 13.38
N ALA A 152 -8.23 -15.97 13.40
CA ALA A 152 -6.98 -15.26 13.65
C ALA A 152 -6.56 -14.36 12.48
N ARG A 153 -6.85 -14.78 11.24
CA ARG A 153 -6.63 -13.97 10.03
C ARG A 153 -7.68 -12.88 9.90
N ALA A 154 -8.96 -13.20 10.13
CA ALA A 154 -10.04 -12.22 10.14
C ALA A 154 -9.79 -11.08 11.14
N ALA A 155 -9.24 -11.38 12.32
CA ALA A 155 -8.88 -10.37 13.33
C ALA A 155 -7.75 -9.40 12.91
N ARG A 156 -7.02 -9.69 11.82
CA ARG A 156 -5.98 -8.82 11.25
C ARG A 156 -6.51 -7.89 10.15
N ALA A 157 -7.73 -8.12 9.70
CA ALA A 157 -8.40 -7.36 8.65
C ALA A 157 -9.52 -6.53 9.28
N VAL A 158 -9.24 -5.25 9.54
CA VAL A 158 -10.06 -4.40 10.43
C VAL A 158 -10.50 -3.10 9.77
N SER A 159 -11.54 -2.49 10.34
CA SER A 159 -11.93 -1.12 10.00
C SER A 159 -10.90 -0.12 10.53
N ALA A 160 -10.53 0.83 9.67
CA ALA A 160 -9.90 2.07 10.07
C ALA A 160 -10.96 3.18 10.09
N SER A 161 -10.86 4.11 11.03
CA SER A 161 -11.72 5.30 11.11
C SER A 161 -11.47 6.23 9.91
N PRO A 162 -12.33 7.23 9.63
CA PRO A 162 -12.05 8.21 8.59
C PRO A 162 -10.66 8.86 8.78
N ASN A 163 -9.92 9.04 7.68
CA ASN A 163 -8.50 9.44 7.65
C ASN A 163 -7.50 8.42 8.24
N ALA A 164 -7.95 7.19 8.51
CA ALA A 164 -7.16 6.03 8.87
C ALA A 164 -6.08 6.22 9.97
N PRO A 165 -6.40 6.80 11.14
CA PRO A 165 -5.42 6.94 12.23
C PRO A 165 -4.86 5.59 12.72
N GLU A 166 -5.61 4.49 12.57
CA GLU A 166 -5.15 3.13 12.90
C GLU A 166 -4.06 2.63 11.94
N LEU A 167 -4.13 3.00 10.66
CA LEU A 167 -3.07 2.74 9.69
C LEU A 167 -1.81 3.53 10.05
N VAL A 168 -1.97 4.84 10.33
CA VAL A 168 -0.84 5.71 10.72
C VAL A 168 -0.19 5.21 12.02
N ALA A 169 -0.97 4.74 12.99
CA ALA A 169 -0.45 4.14 14.22
C ALA A 169 0.31 2.83 13.96
N GLU A 170 -0.18 1.97 13.05
CA GLU A 170 0.52 0.75 12.64
C GLU A 170 1.86 1.06 11.97
N LEU A 171 1.90 2.04 11.06
CA LEU A 171 3.13 2.46 10.37
C LEU A 171 4.16 3.09 11.31
N ASN A 172 3.71 3.81 12.33
CA ASN A 172 4.58 4.40 13.35
C ASN A 172 4.98 3.41 14.47
N SER A 173 4.45 2.19 14.45
CA SER A 173 4.77 1.17 15.45
C SER A 173 6.21 0.67 15.27
N PRO A 174 6.96 0.42 16.37
CA PRO A 174 8.28 -0.22 16.28
C PRO A 174 8.23 -1.65 15.71
N ASN A 175 7.03 -2.23 15.62
CA ASN A 175 6.79 -3.58 15.07
C ASN A 175 5.73 -3.54 13.96
N ALA A 176 5.76 -2.50 13.11
CA ALA A 176 4.87 -2.40 11.94
C ALA A 176 4.87 -3.70 11.12
N SER A 177 3.69 -4.12 10.68
CA SER A 177 3.52 -5.38 9.95
C SER A 177 4.25 -5.40 8.61
N ASN A 178 4.84 -6.54 8.23
CA ASN A 178 5.62 -6.65 6.99
C ASN A 178 4.79 -6.37 5.73
N PHE A 179 3.51 -6.72 5.73
CA PHE A 179 2.57 -6.41 4.66
C PHE A 179 1.36 -5.65 5.21
N ILE A 180 1.11 -4.47 4.69
CA ILE A 180 -0.01 -3.62 5.07
C ILE A 180 -0.83 -3.31 3.83
N TRP A 181 -2.11 -3.66 3.88
CA TRP A 181 -3.07 -3.30 2.86
C TRP A 181 -4.01 -2.22 3.38
N PHE A 182 -4.33 -1.23 2.55
CA PHE A 182 -5.35 -0.23 2.85
C PHE A 182 -6.23 0.04 1.63
N THR A 183 -7.55 -0.06 1.81
CA THR A 183 -8.54 0.42 0.83
C THR A 183 -9.30 1.62 1.41
N PRO A 184 -9.12 2.85 0.89
CA PRO A 184 -9.98 3.99 1.20
C PRO A 184 -11.41 3.76 0.67
N THR A 185 -12.37 4.54 1.14
CA THR A 185 -13.73 4.51 0.58
C THR A 185 -13.76 5.01 -0.87
N ASP A 186 -14.83 4.72 -1.62
CA ASP A 186 -14.99 5.21 -3.01
C ASP A 186 -15.06 6.75 -3.11
N LEU A 187 -15.35 7.41 -1.98
CA LEU A 187 -15.31 8.87 -1.85
C LEU A 187 -13.90 9.43 -1.61
N HIS A 188 -12.89 8.58 -1.44
CA HIS A 188 -11.51 8.96 -1.15
C HIS A 188 -10.49 8.26 -2.06
N ASN A 189 -10.83 7.16 -2.71
CA ASN A 189 -9.88 6.37 -3.51
C ASN A 189 -9.80 6.79 -5.00
N MET A 190 -10.54 7.79 -5.49
CA MET A 190 -10.66 8.18 -6.92
C MET A 190 -11.69 7.39 -7.76
N HIS A 191 -12.52 6.54 -7.13
CA HIS A 191 -13.56 5.77 -7.82
C HIS A 191 -14.79 6.62 -8.15
N ASP A 192 -15.43 7.21 -7.14
CA ASP A 192 -16.68 8.01 -7.28
C ASP A 192 -16.43 9.51 -7.09
N ASN A 193 -15.16 9.91 -6.95
CA ASN A 193 -14.73 11.29 -6.72
C ASN A 193 -13.63 11.70 -7.71
N SER A 194 -13.16 12.94 -7.58
CA SER A 194 -12.12 13.46 -8.47
C SER A 194 -10.72 13.00 -8.07
N VAL A 195 -9.79 12.99 -9.03
CA VAL A 195 -8.35 12.82 -8.79
C VAL A 195 -7.85 13.78 -7.69
N SER A 196 -8.30 15.04 -7.70
CA SER A 196 -7.94 16.03 -6.68
C SER A 196 -8.42 15.66 -5.28
N SER A 197 -9.62 15.11 -5.18
CA SER A 197 -10.17 14.65 -3.91
C SER A 197 -9.37 13.50 -3.32
N GLY A 198 -9.02 12.49 -4.13
CA GLY A 198 -8.19 11.37 -3.66
C GLY A 198 -6.74 11.77 -3.38
N ASP A 199 -6.18 12.70 -4.15
CA ASP A 199 -4.82 13.22 -3.92
C ASP A 199 -4.73 14.01 -2.61
N THR A 200 -5.73 14.85 -2.34
CA THR A 200 -5.88 15.59 -1.07
C THR A 200 -6.04 14.62 0.10
N TYR A 201 -6.81 13.55 -0.06
CA TYR A 201 -6.98 12.53 0.96
C TYR A 201 -5.64 11.85 1.30
N LEU A 202 -4.90 11.39 0.28
CA LEU A 202 -3.57 10.79 0.47
C LEU A 202 -2.58 11.74 1.13
N GLN A 203 -2.62 13.03 0.79
CA GLN A 203 -1.78 14.04 1.42
C GLN A 203 -2.06 14.19 2.93
N GLY A 204 -3.29 13.89 3.36
CA GLY A 204 -3.75 14.02 4.74
C GLY A 204 -3.52 12.79 5.64
N LEU A 205 -3.05 11.68 5.07
CA LEU A 205 -2.62 10.48 5.83
C LEU A 205 -1.26 10.73 6.50
#